data_AF-A0A326QBU4-F1
#
_entry.id   AF-A0A326QBU4-F1
#
_cell.length_a   1.000
_cell.length_b   1.000
_cell.length_c   1.000
_cell.angle_alpha   90.00
_cell.angle_beta   90.00
_cell.angle_gamma   90.00
#
_symmetry.space_group_name_H-M   'P 1'
#
loop_
_entity.id
_entity.type
_entity.pdbx_description
1 polymer ?
#
loop_
_entity_poly.entity_id
_entity_poly.type
_entity_poly.pdbx_seq_one_letter_code
_entity_poly.pdbx_strand_id
1 'polypeptide(L)'
;MDVTTLRAVLAELRPQLLPSRFEKAQQPSAHNLQLGFRALDGRHWLELSWWADAPRLLPIDPPARRGEGSTLAQQLQHGLGGLALVAIDQHGWERVVELGFAPRPGEAICRTLVVELMGRHSNLFLLDGQRRVVALGRQVKPNESRLRPIASGDTYSPPPPLQADPPDAGEALWHWRRRLQLLPLPLGKALLQSYQGISPALALQLAGDHPDTSTALLKLPVEQLSEAQWSALWVAWQQWLGDLAADRFGFVTGGATAYRCWGAELAGPVGRPLAQLYERQLTAQAFQLRHDQLQRRLFTARDRQSAQRAEQQALLEQAAGCDQLRRQADALLCLADPSREQVAEAQALYKKARRLQRSSAVITTLLERHDQQLERIEASLAFLELHRPEETTPHALRGALEDLAALEDDVEELLSVGGRERDKGRSKARARRQPLPCQPLEFLTAGGLRVQVGRNHRQNEWISLRQARRGDLWFHAQECPGSHVMLKSSEAPATDADLQAAADLAARFSRARGNARVPVVMVPSDQLQRIAGVGPGTVRHRGGEVLWGDPGRGAILCSRSLGSAPAPAPCAIPPSPHLPHRS
;
A
#
# COMPACT_ATOMS: atom_id res chain seq x y z
N MET A 1 -13.90 14.77 3.05
CA MET A 1 -13.99 15.90 3.99
C MET A 1 -15.09 16.85 3.52
N ASP A 2 -16.09 17.10 4.36
CA ASP A 2 -17.16 18.07 4.10
C ASP A 2 -16.87 19.42 4.78
N VAL A 3 -17.79 20.38 4.65
CA VAL A 3 -17.63 21.74 5.21
C VAL A 3 -17.54 21.71 6.73
N THR A 4 -18.39 20.92 7.40
CA THR A 4 -18.38 20.78 8.86
C THR A 4 -17.03 20.25 9.34
N THR A 5 -16.55 19.17 8.75
CA THR A 5 -15.24 18.60 9.09
C THR A 5 -14.11 19.58 8.80
N LEU A 6 -14.21 20.34 7.71
CA LEU A 6 -13.24 21.37 7.37
C LEU A 6 -13.19 22.49 8.39
N ARG A 7 -14.34 23.01 8.81
CA ARG A 7 -14.41 24.01 9.89
C ARG A 7 -13.80 23.48 11.17
N ALA A 8 -14.12 22.25 11.55
CA ALA A 8 -13.57 21.60 12.74
C ALA A 8 -12.04 21.54 12.72
N VAL A 9 -11.45 21.11 11.60
CA VAL A 9 -10.00 21.06 11.45
C VAL A 9 -9.39 22.46 11.44
N LEU A 10 -10.01 23.44 10.77
CA LEU A 10 -9.47 24.80 10.73
C LEU A 10 -9.54 25.52 12.08
N ALA A 11 -10.60 25.31 12.86
CA ALA A 11 -10.73 25.83 14.21
C ALA A 11 -9.60 25.33 15.12
N GLU A 12 -9.19 24.07 14.97
CA GLU A 12 -8.01 23.52 15.67
C GLU A 12 -6.69 24.08 15.14
N LEU A 13 -6.54 24.23 13.81
CA LEU A 13 -5.28 24.63 13.19
C LEU A 13 -4.94 26.11 13.39
N ARG A 14 -5.93 27.00 13.42
CA ARG A 14 -5.71 28.46 13.59
C ARG A 14 -4.84 28.79 14.81
N PRO A 15 -5.17 28.38 16.05
CA PRO A 15 -4.35 28.70 17.22
C PRO A 15 -2.98 27.99 17.21
N GLN A 16 -2.82 26.89 16.48
CA GLN A 16 -1.54 26.15 16.40
C GLN A 16 -0.59 26.71 15.34
N LEU A 17 -1.13 27.22 14.23
CA LEU A 17 -0.36 27.64 13.06
C LEU A 17 -0.26 29.15 12.87
N LEU A 18 -1.08 29.97 13.55
CA LEU A 18 -1.06 31.42 13.36
C LEU A 18 -0.48 32.17 14.57
N PRO A 19 0.54 33.04 14.37
CA PRO A 19 1.41 33.14 13.20
C PRO A 19 2.51 32.06 13.24
N SER A 20 2.89 31.54 12.07
CA SER A 20 4.03 30.61 11.95
C SER A 20 4.87 30.89 10.72
N ARG A 21 6.18 30.63 10.79
CA ARG A 21 7.09 30.82 9.66
C ARG A 21 7.05 29.61 8.74
N PHE A 22 6.94 29.82 7.44
CA PHE A 22 7.10 28.74 6.47
C PHE A 22 8.56 28.24 6.45
N GLU A 23 8.78 26.93 6.58
CA GLU A 23 10.11 26.33 6.50
C GLU A 23 10.31 25.47 5.25
N LYS A 24 9.35 24.58 4.95
CA LYS A 24 9.56 23.53 3.95
C LYS A 24 8.30 23.20 3.17
N ALA A 25 8.44 22.97 1.86
CA ALA A 25 7.45 22.31 1.02
C ALA A 25 8.04 21.01 0.44
N GLN A 26 7.22 19.94 0.43
CA GLN A 26 7.56 18.69 -0.25
C GLN A 26 6.33 18.04 -0.87
N GLN A 27 6.51 17.32 -1.97
CA GLN A 27 5.42 16.67 -2.70
C GLN A 27 5.63 15.15 -2.73
N PRO A 28 5.02 14.38 -1.82
CA PRO A 28 5.18 12.92 -1.77
C PRO A 28 4.52 12.17 -2.95
N SER A 29 3.48 12.75 -3.55
CA SER A 29 2.74 12.18 -4.70
C SER A 29 2.23 13.29 -5.63
N ALA A 30 1.72 12.94 -6.81
CA ALA A 30 1.19 13.92 -7.78
C ALA A 30 0.03 14.77 -7.24
N HIS A 31 -0.68 14.32 -6.19
CA HIS A 31 -1.87 14.98 -5.65
C HIS A 31 -1.77 15.41 -4.19
N ASN A 32 -0.60 15.24 -3.57
CA ASN A 32 -0.36 15.51 -2.17
C ASN A 32 0.81 16.47 -2.01
N LEU A 33 0.64 17.50 -1.19
CA LEU A 33 1.66 18.47 -0.83
C LEU A 33 1.76 18.53 0.69
N GLN A 34 2.96 18.56 1.22
CA GLN A 34 3.23 18.66 2.65
C GLN A 34 3.99 19.95 2.92
N LEU A 35 3.51 20.73 3.88
CA LEU A 35 4.07 22.01 4.28
C LEU A 35 4.51 21.95 5.74
N GLY A 36 5.75 22.38 6.00
CA GLY A 36 6.32 22.49 7.34
C GLY A 36 6.34 23.94 7.79
N PHE A 37 5.79 24.18 8.97
CA PHE A 37 5.70 25.49 9.61
C PHE A 37 6.44 25.48 10.95
N ARG A 38 7.08 26.59 11.28
CA ARG A 38 7.70 26.84 12.58
C ARG A 38 6.85 27.80 13.39
N ALA A 39 6.22 27.29 14.42
CA ALA A 39 5.57 28.08 15.46
C ALA A 39 6.47 28.17 16.71
N LEU A 40 5.98 28.83 17.76
CA LEU A 40 6.71 29.03 19.01
C LEU A 40 6.91 27.72 19.80
N ASP A 41 5.93 26.82 19.73
CA ASP A 41 5.89 25.53 20.41
C ASP A 41 6.61 24.40 19.63
N GLY A 42 6.96 24.63 18.36
CA GLY A 42 7.71 23.67 17.58
C GLY A 42 7.45 23.72 16.08
N ARG A 43 7.72 22.57 15.44
CA ARG A 43 7.46 22.36 14.02
C ARG A 43 6.13 21.64 13.85
N HIS A 44 5.25 22.23 13.05
CA HIS A 44 3.98 21.64 12.66
C HIS A 44 4.01 21.30 11.17
N TRP A 45 3.41 20.18 10.83
CA TRP A 45 3.30 19.73 9.44
C TRP A 45 1.85 19.61 9.02
N LEU A 46 1.56 20.08 7.81
CA LEU A 46 0.25 20.02 7.20
C LEU A 46 0.34 19.25 5.89
N GLU A 47 -0.56 18.29 5.69
CA GLU A 47 -0.77 17.65 4.39
C GLU A 47 -2.01 18.23 3.70
N LEU A 48 -1.79 18.68 2.46
CA LEU A 48 -2.81 19.13 1.53
C LEU A 48 -2.93 18.09 0.42
N SER A 49 -4.12 17.53 0.23
CA SER A 49 -4.39 16.58 -0.86
C SER A 49 -5.57 17.05 -1.68
N TRP A 50 -5.35 17.17 -2.99
CA TRP A 50 -6.38 17.40 -4.00
C TRP A 50 -6.70 16.14 -4.80
N TRP A 51 -6.38 14.96 -4.25
CA TRP A 51 -6.75 13.69 -4.86
C TRP A 51 -8.28 13.54 -4.86
N ALA A 52 -8.85 13.14 -6.02
CA ALA A 52 -10.28 13.21 -6.27
C ALA A 52 -11.14 12.41 -5.26
N ASP A 53 -10.64 11.26 -4.84
CA ASP A 53 -11.36 10.33 -3.97
C ASP A 53 -11.27 10.72 -2.49
N ALA A 54 -10.20 11.40 -2.08
CA ALA A 54 -9.97 11.81 -0.70
C ALA A 54 -9.28 13.20 -0.59
N PRO A 55 -9.97 14.28 -1.02
CA PRO A 55 -9.46 15.63 -0.84
C PRO A 55 -9.51 16.01 0.64
N ARG A 56 -8.41 16.58 1.15
CA ARG A 56 -8.22 16.85 2.58
C ARG A 56 -7.15 17.91 2.84
N LEU A 57 -7.26 18.53 4.00
CA LEU A 57 -6.26 19.39 4.63
C LEU A 57 -6.18 18.93 6.08
N LEU A 58 -5.07 18.33 6.51
CA LEU A 58 -4.95 17.73 7.85
C LEU A 58 -3.54 17.92 8.42
N PRO A 59 -3.41 18.11 9.74
CA PRO A 59 -2.11 18.03 10.41
C PRO A 59 -1.57 16.60 10.33
N ILE A 60 -0.26 16.46 10.14
CA ILE A 60 0.43 15.18 10.09
C ILE A 60 1.65 15.18 11.02
N ASP A 61 2.11 13.99 11.40
CA ASP A 61 3.40 13.85 12.05
C ASP A 61 4.55 14.21 11.09
N PRO A 62 5.72 14.59 11.62
CA PRO A 62 6.88 14.93 10.79
C PRO A 62 7.18 13.84 9.75
N PRO A 63 7.01 14.14 8.45
CA PRO A 63 7.20 13.15 7.40
C PRO A 63 8.68 12.85 7.18
N ALA A 64 8.97 11.68 6.59
CA ALA A 64 10.32 11.36 6.14
C ALA A 64 10.82 12.42 5.15
N ARG A 65 12.08 12.84 5.30
CA ARG A 65 12.68 13.86 4.43
C ARG A 65 12.78 13.31 3.01
N ARG A 66 12.06 13.93 2.08
CA ARG A 66 12.21 13.68 0.64
C ARG A 66 12.91 14.87 -0.01
N GLY A 67 13.69 14.61 -1.06
CA GLY A 67 14.30 15.68 -1.85
C GLY A 67 13.25 16.57 -2.53
N GLU A 68 13.66 17.76 -2.97
CA GLU A 68 12.81 18.74 -3.67
C GLU A 68 12.55 18.31 -5.13
N GLY A 69 12.07 17.09 -5.35
CA GLY A 69 12.01 16.49 -6.69
C GLY A 69 10.92 17.04 -7.62
N SER A 70 9.95 17.80 -7.10
CA SER A 70 8.82 18.32 -7.90
C SER A 70 8.91 19.82 -8.14
N THR A 71 8.63 20.24 -9.37
CA THR A 71 8.54 21.64 -9.78
C THR A 71 7.57 22.45 -8.91
N LEU A 72 6.41 21.89 -8.56
CA LEU A 72 5.42 22.58 -7.71
C LEU A 72 5.99 22.83 -6.30
N ALA A 73 6.64 21.82 -5.70
CA ALA A 73 7.25 21.95 -4.38
C ALA A 73 8.38 22.99 -4.39
N GLN A 74 9.20 23.03 -5.44
CA GLN A 74 10.25 24.04 -5.62
C GLN A 74 9.66 25.45 -5.78
N GLN A 75 8.61 25.61 -6.59
CA GLN A 75 7.92 26.89 -6.77
C GLN A 75 7.31 27.42 -5.46
N LEU A 76 6.71 26.55 -4.65
CA LEU A 76 6.20 26.89 -3.33
C LEU A 76 7.34 27.21 -2.35
N GLN A 77 8.39 26.40 -2.34
CA GLN A 77 9.56 26.63 -1.49
C GLN A 77 10.19 28.01 -1.74
N HIS A 78 10.31 28.40 -3.01
CA HIS A 78 10.83 29.71 -3.40
C HIS A 78 9.81 30.83 -3.15
N GLY A 79 8.54 30.62 -3.51
CA GLY A 79 7.49 31.64 -3.44
C GLY A 79 7.04 31.98 -2.02
N LEU A 80 7.15 31.04 -1.08
CA LEU A 80 6.80 31.21 0.33
C LEU A 80 8.01 31.39 1.25
N GLY A 81 9.23 31.23 0.71
CA GLY A 81 10.47 31.32 1.46
C GLY A 81 10.62 32.65 2.19
N GLY A 82 10.81 32.60 3.50
CA GLY A 82 10.96 33.81 4.33
C GLY A 82 9.65 34.48 4.75
N LEU A 83 8.49 34.01 4.29
CA LEU A 83 7.19 34.51 4.72
C LEU A 83 6.67 33.78 5.97
N ALA A 84 5.78 34.45 6.68
CA ALA A 84 4.98 33.89 7.76
C ALA A 84 3.54 33.67 7.28
N LEU A 85 2.95 32.54 7.67
CA LEU A 85 1.52 32.29 7.59
C LEU A 85 0.83 33.15 8.66
N VAL A 86 -0.09 34.01 8.23
CA VAL A 86 -0.74 35.01 9.08
C VAL A 86 -2.27 34.91 9.07
N ALA A 87 -2.85 34.23 8.09
CA ALA A 87 -4.29 34.03 7.97
C ALA A 87 -4.65 32.64 7.46
N ILE A 88 -5.76 32.08 7.96
CA ILE A 88 -6.38 30.82 7.50
C ILE A 88 -7.88 31.04 7.43
N ASP A 89 -8.37 31.27 6.22
CA ASP A 89 -9.75 31.67 5.99
C ASP A 89 -10.48 30.64 5.12
N GLN A 90 -11.72 30.34 5.51
CA GLN A 90 -12.66 29.57 4.70
C GLN A 90 -13.80 30.49 4.30
N HIS A 91 -14.07 30.56 3.00
CA HIS A 91 -15.10 31.45 2.47
C HIS A 91 -16.47 30.76 2.47
N GLY A 92 -17.43 31.35 3.20
CA GLY A 92 -18.83 30.91 3.21
C GLY A 92 -19.02 29.44 3.61
N TRP A 93 -19.87 28.74 2.86
CA TRP A 93 -20.14 27.30 3.00
C TRP A 93 -19.47 26.48 1.90
N GLU A 94 -18.38 27.00 1.33
CA GLU A 94 -17.59 26.31 0.33
C GLU A 94 -16.43 25.56 0.98
N ARG A 95 -15.92 24.54 0.26
CA ARG A 95 -14.75 23.77 0.69
C ARG A 95 -13.46 24.36 0.11
N VAL A 96 -13.32 25.68 0.22
CA VAL A 96 -12.17 26.45 -0.26
C VAL A 96 -11.50 27.13 0.93
N VAL A 97 -10.20 26.87 1.09
CA VAL A 97 -9.38 27.46 2.14
C VAL A 97 -8.32 28.35 1.52
N GLU A 98 -8.19 29.57 2.04
CA GLU A 98 -7.11 30.49 1.70
C GLU A 98 -6.14 30.59 2.87
N LEU A 99 -4.87 30.29 2.61
CA LEU A 99 -3.76 30.47 3.54
C LEU A 99 -2.99 31.72 3.14
N GLY A 100 -3.04 32.76 3.97
CA GLY A 100 -2.44 34.06 3.70
C GLY A 100 -1.03 34.18 4.27
N PHE A 101 -0.08 34.62 3.44
CA PHE A 101 1.32 34.77 3.81
C PHE A 101 1.81 36.22 3.66
N ALA A 102 2.51 36.70 4.67
CA ALA A 102 3.09 38.04 4.73
C ALA A 102 4.57 37.98 5.17
N PRO A 103 5.40 39.00 4.86
CA PRO A 103 6.80 39.00 5.30
C PRO A 103 6.92 39.02 6.83
N ARG A 104 6.01 39.72 7.52
CA ARG A 104 5.90 39.74 8.99
C ARG A 104 4.43 39.69 9.43
N PRO A 105 4.12 39.15 10.62
CA PRO A 105 2.79 39.25 11.21
C PRO A 105 2.32 40.72 11.30
N GLY A 106 1.10 41.00 10.83
CA GLY A 106 0.52 42.35 10.79
C GLY A 106 0.77 43.13 9.50
N GLU A 107 1.64 42.65 8.60
CA GLU A 107 1.79 43.22 7.27
C GLU A 107 0.75 42.67 6.27
N ALA A 108 0.61 43.34 5.13
CA ALA A 108 -0.32 42.93 4.09
C ALA A 108 0.07 41.56 3.49
N ILE A 109 -0.94 40.73 3.24
CA ILE A 109 -0.78 39.43 2.58
C ILE A 109 -0.24 39.64 1.17
N CYS A 110 0.91 39.06 0.88
CA CYS A 110 1.59 39.18 -0.42
C CYS A 110 1.51 37.90 -1.26
N ARG A 111 1.22 36.75 -0.62
CA ARG A 111 0.99 35.46 -1.27
C ARG A 111 -0.20 34.78 -0.61
N THR A 112 -1.03 34.12 -1.41
CA THR A 112 -2.16 33.33 -0.90
C THR A 112 -2.09 31.94 -1.49
N LEU A 113 -2.10 30.90 -0.64
CA LEU A 113 -2.25 29.53 -1.08
C LEU A 113 -3.70 29.11 -0.95
N VAL A 114 -4.37 28.88 -2.08
CA VAL A 114 -5.76 28.46 -2.15
C VAL A 114 -5.84 26.95 -2.30
N VAL A 115 -6.66 26.31 -1.47
CA VAL A 115 -6.90 24.87 -1.47
C VAL A 115 -8.38 24.63 -1.72
N GLU A 116 -8.71 24.03 -2.86
CA GLU A 116 -10.09 23.68 -3.24
C GLU A 116 -10.31 22.18 -3.03
N LEU A 117 -11.22 21.80 -2.14
CA LEU A 117 -11.51 20.41 -1.77
C LEU A 117 -12.87 19.95 -2.35
N MET A 118 -12.97 19.93 -3.69
CA MET A 118 -14.20 19.69 -4.44
C MET A 118 -14.24 18.32 -5.17
N GLY A 119 -13.72 17.26 -4.55
CA GLY A 119 -13.64 15.92 -5.16
C GLY A 119 -12.81 15.92 -6.45
N ARG A 120 -13.38 15.47 -7.58
CA ARG A 120 -12.71 15.49 -8.91
C ARG A 120 -12.28 16.87 -9.40
N HIS A 121 -12.85 17.94 -8.84
CA HIS A 121 -12.50 19.32 -9.15
C HIS A 121 -11.51 19.92 -8.15
N SER A 122 -11.08 19.16 -7.15
CA SER A 122 -10.10 19.62 -6.17
C SER A 122 -8.82 20.09 -6.85
N ASN A 123 -8.23 21.15 -6.30
CA ASN A 123 -7.02 21.75 -6.83
C ASN A 123 -6.32 22.58 -5.76
N LEU A 124 -5.13 23.06 -6.09
CA LEU A 124 -4.31 23.91 -5.25
C LEU A 124 -3.68 25.01 -6.10
N PHE A 125 -3.67 26.24 -5.61
CA PHE A 125 -3.16 27.41 -6.34
C PHE A 125 -2.35 28.32 -5.43
N LEU A 126 -1.12 28.66 -5.81
CA LEU A 126 -0.36 29.73 -5.19
C LEU A 126 -0.60 31.02 -5.97
N LEU A 127 -1.04 32.06 -5.27
CA LEU A 127 -1.38 33.36 -5.84
C LEU A 127 -0.35 34.43 -5.46
N ASP A 128 -0.16 35.43 -6.34
CA ASP A 128 0.53 36.68 -6.04
C ASP A 128 -0.38 37.72 -5.35
N GLY A 129 0.19 38.87 -4.99
CA GLY A 129 -0.57 39.96 -4.36
C GLY A 129 -1.66 40.56 -5.25
N GLN A 130 -1.65 40.29 -6.55
CA GLN A 130 -2.71 40.66 -7.51
C GLN A 130 -3.69 39.49 -7.77
N ARG A 131 -3.63 38.42 -6.96
CA ARG A 131 -4.42 37.20 -7.11
C ARG A 131 -4.21 36.47 -8.45
N ARG A 132 -3.03 36.59 -9.08
CA ARG A 132 -2.66 35.77 -10.27
C ARG A 132 -2.00 34.47 -9.86
N VAL A 133 -2.28 33.41 -10.61
CA VAL A 133 -1.78 32.06 -10.35
C VAL A 133 -0.30 31.96 -10.69
N VAL A 134 0.54 31.80 -9.67
CA VAL A 134 1.99 31.60 -9.79
C VAL A 134 2.31 30.13 -9.99
N ALA A 135 1.72 29.27 -9.16
CA ALA A 135 1.89 27.83 -9.20
C ALA A 135 0.55 27.13 -8.97
N LEU A 136 0.42 25.91 -9.46
CA LEU A 136 -0.85 25.17 -9.43
C LEU A 136 -0.63 23.66 -9.36
N GLY A 137 -1.54 22.97 -8.65
CA GLY A 137 -1.51 21.52 -8.48
C GLY A 137 -1.90 20.75 -9.74
N ARG A 138 -2.94 21.23 -10.44
CA ARG A 138 -3.41 20.67 -11.71
C ARG A 138 -3.82 21.80 -12.66
N GLN A 139 -3.30 21.78 -13.89
CA GLN A 139 -3.73 22.69 -14.94
C GLN A 139 -5.12 22.29 -15.42
N VAL A 140 -6.04 23.25 -15.50
CA VAL A 140 -7.40 23.00 -15.99
C VAL A 140 -7.51 23.58 -17.39
N LYS A 141 -7.59 22.69 -18.38
CA LYS A 141 -7.66 23.09 -19.79
C LYS A 141 -9.10 23.45 -20.20
N PRO A 142 -9.30 24.28 -21.25
CA PRO A 142 -10.64 24.65 -21.72
C PRO A 142 -11.54 23.47 -22.14
N ASN A 143 -10.93 22.35 -22.54
CA ASN A 143 -11.66 21.12 -22.87
C ASN A 143 -12.12 20.33 -21.62
N GLU A 144 -11.49 20.54 -20.46
CA GLU A 144 -11.83 19.88 -19.18
C GLU A 144 -12.87 20.69 -18.39
N SER A 145 -12.80 22.02 -18.47
CA SER A 145 -13.78 22.93 -17.88
C SER A 145 -13.99 24.13 -18.80
N ARG A 146 -15.20 24.23 -19.37
CA ARG A 146 -15.62 25.42 -20.11
C ARG A 146 -15.93 26.60 -19.20
N LEU A 147 -16.30 26.32 -17.95
CA LEU A 147 -16.74 27.32 -16.98
C LEU A 147 -15.56 28.06 -16.35
N ARG A 148 -14.41 27.39 -16.19
CA ARG A 148 -13.26 27.94 -15.47
C ARG A 148 -11.95 27.25 -15.89
N PRO A 149 -11.39 27.57 -17.08
CA PRO A 149 -10.02 27.21 -17.40
C PRO A 149 -9.05 28.05 -16.54
N ILE A 150 -8.00 27.41 -16.01
CA ILE A 150 -6.98 28.10 -15.20
C ILE A 150 -5.60 27.53 -15.54
N ALA A 151 -4.69 28.43 -15.91
CA ALA A 151 -3.27 28.19 -16.10
C ALA A 151 -2.43 29.17 -15.25
N SER A 152 -1.11 28.94 -15.25
CA SER A 152 -0.16 29.88 -14.64
C SER A 152 -0.20 31.24 -15.35
N GLY A 153 -0.26 32.31 -14.58
CA GLY A 153 -0.37 33.70 -15.05
C GLY A 153 -1.80 34.25 -15.03
N ASP A 154 -2.82 33.37 -15.06
CA ASP A 154 -4.22 33.79 -15.06
C ASP A 154 -4.64 34.38 -13.71
N THR A 155 -5.59 35.33 -13.72
CA THR A 155 -6.22 35.82 -12.49
C THR A 155 -7.13 34.74 -11.92
N TYR A 156 -6.95 34.43 -10.64
CA TYR A 156 -7.76 33.43 -9.95
C TYR A 156 -9.21 33.92 -9.77
N SER A 157 -10.16 33.13 -10.26
CA SER A 157 -11.57 33.21 -9.92
C SER A 157 -11.93 32.09 -8.94
N PRO A 158 -12.80 32.27 -7.94
CA PRO A 158 -13.29 31.17 -7.10
C PRO A 158 -14.23 30.22 -7.87
N PRO A 159 -14.52 29.02 -7.34
CA PRO A 159 -15.56 28.16 -7.90
C PRO A 159 -16.93 28.87 -7.89
N PRO A 160 -17.86 28.48 -8.81
CA PRO A 160 -19.19 29.07 -8.83
C PRO A 160 -19.91 28.76 -7.51
N PRO A 161 -20.59 29.75 -6.91
CA PRO A 161 -21.26 29.57 -5.62
C PRO A 161 -22.40 28.54 -5.73
N LEU A 162 -22.63 27.80 -4.65
CA LEU A 162 -23.81 26.97 -4.50
C LEU A 162 -25.10 27.81 -4.59
N GLN A 163 -26.12 27.29 -5.31
CA GLN A 163 -27.41 27.97 -5.48
C GLN A 163 -28.32 27.91 -4.24
N ALA A 164 -28.03 27.01 -3.30
CA ALA A 164 -28.79 26.85 -2.07
C ALA A 164 -28.58 28.03 -1.10
N ASP A 165 -29.43 28.18 -0.09
CA ASP A 165 -29.27 29.23 0.93
C ASP A 165 -28.31 28.77 2.05
N PRO A 166 -27.55 29.69 2.66
CA PRO A 166 -26.75 29.35 3.84
C PRO A 166 -27.66 28.99 5.03
N PRO A 167 -27.32 27.96 5.83
CA PRO A 167 -27.97 27.71 7.11
C PRO A 167 -27.91 28.93 8.04
N ASP A 168 -29.03 29.27 8.68
CA ASP A 168 -29.16 30.35 9.66
C ASP A 168 -29.57 29.80 11.03
N ALA A 169 -28.78 30.14 12.06
CA ALA A 169 -29.07 29.75 13.44
C ALA A 169 -30.29 30.49 14.03
N GLY A 170 -30.61 31.68 13.50
CA GLY A 170 -31.79 32.46 13.89
C GLY A 170 -33.10 32.00 13.25
N GLU A 171 -33.06 31.04 12.32
CA GLU A 171 -34.25 30.54 11.63
C GLU A 171 -35.20 29.82 12.61
N ALA A 172 -36.51 30.05 12.47
CA ALA A 172 -37.51 29.35 13.26
C ALA A 172 -37.85 27.97 12.67
N LEU A 173 -38.13 26.98 13.53
CA LEU A 173 -38.49 25.60 13.13
C LEU A 173 -39.55 25.54 12.02
N TRP A 174 -40.62 26.31 12.14
CA TRP A 174 -41.70 26.31 11.14
C TRP A 174 -41.22 26.78 9.76
N HIS A 175 -40.31 27.76 9.72
CA HIS A 175 -39.76 28.31 8.48
C HIS A 175 -38.82 27.31 7.82
N TRP A 176 -37.91 26.74 8.63
CA TRP A 176 -36.99 25.70 8.22
C TRP A 176 -37.74 24.46 7.66
N ARG A 177 -38.77 23.99 8.37
CA ARG A 177 -39.62 22.87 7.94
C ARG A 177 -40.36 23.19 6.64
N ARG A 178 -40.97 24.37 6.53
CA ARG A 178 -41.68 24.82 5.32
C ARG A 178 -40.75 24.82 4.11
N ARG A 179 -39.50 25.27 4.27
CA ARG A 179 -38.50 25.27 3.20
C ARG A 179 -38.21 23.86 2.70
N LEU A 180 -37.99 22.91 3.62
CA LEU A 180 -37.75 21.51 3.25
C LEU A 180 -38.96 20.85 2.60
N GLN A 181 -40.17 21.30 2.92
CA GLN A 181 -41.44 20.79 2.38
C GLN A 181 -41.89 21.46 1.07
N LEU A 182 -41.09 22.37 0.47
CA LEU A 182 -41.46 23.03 -0.78
C LEU A 182 -41.67 22.05 -1.94
N LEU A 183 -40.97 20.91 -1.92
CA LEU A 183 -41.09 19.84 -2.89
C LEU A 183 -41.26 18.49 -2.16
N PRO A 184 -42.05 17.55 -2.70
CA PRO A 184 -42.26 16.22 -2.12
C PRO A 184 -41.05 15.30 -2.36
N LEU A 185 -39.87 15.74 -1.91
CA LEU A 185 -38.61 15.02 -2.06
C LEU A 185 -38.32 14.17 -0.81
N PRO A 186 -37.51 13.12 -0.94
CA PRO A 186 -36.89 12.46 0.21
C PRO A 186 -36.11 13.47 1.07
N LEU A 187 -36.20 13.37 2.40
CA LEU A 187 -35.57 14.29 3.35
C LEU A 187 -34.09 14.56 3.02
N GLY A 188 -33.31 13.52 2.70
CA GLY A 188 -31.90 13.70 2.37
C GLY A 188 -31.69 14.60 1.15
N LYS A 189 -32.52 14.48 0.11
CA LYS A 189 -32.44 15.36 -1.06
C LYS A 189 -32.90 16.78 -0.71
N ALA A 190 -33.97 16.92 0.07
CA ALA A 190 -34.49 18.22 0.49
C ALA A 190 -33.43 19.03 1.27
N LEU A 191 -32.73 18.39 2.22
CA LEU A 191 -31.65 19.03 3.00
C LEU A 191 -30.50 19.50 2.10
N LEU A 192 -30.01 18.64 1.21
CA LEU A 192 -28.88 18.94 0.33
C LEU A 192 -29.19 20.02 -0.72
N GLN A 193 -30.45 20.13 -1.16
CA GLN A 193 -30.86 21.10 -2.17
C GLN A 193 -31.25 22.45 -1.57
N SER A 194 -31.76 22.46 -0.34
CA SER A 194 -32.26 23.68 0.31
C SER A 194 -31.14 24.48 0.98
N TYR A 195 -30.11 23.81 1.49
CA TYR A 195 -29.05 24.44 2.28
C TYR A 195 -27.64 24.17 1.76
N GLN A 196 -26.79 25.20 1.80
CA GLN A 196 -25.37 25.08 1.51
C GLN A 196 -24.64 24.28 2.61
N GLY A 197 -23.51 23.66 2.25
CA GLY A 197 -22.63 22.99 3.20
C GLY A 197 -23.13 21.65 3.76
N ILE A 198 -24.36 21.24 3.43
CA ILE A 198 -24.89 19.94 3.83
C ILE A 198 -24.31 18.83 2.95
N SER A 199 -23.62 17.88 3.58
CA SER A 199 -23.09 16.68 2.93
C SER A 199 -24.01 15.48 3.18
N PRO A 200 -23.94 14.41 2.35
CA PRO A 200 -24.63 13.16 2.65
C PRO A 200 -24.25 12.57 4.02
N ALA A 201 -22.99 12.74 4.44
CA ALA A 201 -22.53 12.27 5.73
C ALA A 201 -23.13 13.09 6.89
N LEU A 202 -23.17 14.41 6.76
CA LEU A 202 -23.82 15.27 7.74
C LEU A 202 -25.32 14.98 7.83
N ALA A 203 -26.01 14.80 6.69
CA ALA A 203 -27.42 14.45 6.69
C ALA A 203 -27.70 13.14 7.45
N LEU A 204 -26.83 12.13 7.31
CA LEU A 204 -26.91 10.89 8.10
C LEU A 204 -26.70 11.17 9.59
N GLN A 205 -25.72 12.00 9.93
CA GLN A 205 -25.44 12.36 11.32
C GLN A 205 -26.58 13.15 11.98
N LEU A 206 -27.26 14.02 11.23
CA LEU A 206 -28.43 14.78 11.68
C LEU A 206 -29.66 13.88 11.87
N ALA A 207 -29.80 12.86 11.03
CA ALA A 207 -30.90 11.90 11.11
C ALA A 207 -30.79 10.94 12.31
N GLY A 208 -29.59 10.79 12.88
CA GLY A 208 -29.37 10.05 14.13
C GLY A 208 -27.99 9.38 14.22
N ASP A 209 -27.88 8.41 15.13
CA ASP A 209 -26.63 7.72 15.45
C ASP A 209 -26.53 6.31 14.86
N HIS A 210 -27.62 5.75 14.34
CA HIS A 210 -27.60 4.41 13.76
C HIS A 210 -27.66 4.48 12.23
N PRO A 211 -26.74 3.82 11.49
CA PRO A 211 -26.67 3.92 10.03
C PRO A 211 -27.97 3.53 9.32
N ASP A 212 -28.58 2.43 9.72
CA ASP A 212 -29.75 1.87 9.04
C ASP A 212 -30.99 2.74 9.26
N THR A 213 -31.24 3.17 10.50
CA THR A 213 -32.38 4.02 10.84
C THR A 213 -32.24 5.41 10.23
N SER A 214 -31.04 5.99 10.26
CA SER A 214 -30.74 7.29 9.65
C SER A 214 -30.94 7.22 8.13
N THR A 215 -30.45 6.15 7.49
CA THR A 215 -30.64 5.94 6.05
C THR A 215 -32.11 5.76 5.69
N ALA A 216 -32.88 5.06 6.50
CA ALA A 216 -34.32 4.91 6.30
C ALA A 216 -35.04 6.26 6.42
N LEU A 217 -34.73 7.06 7.44
CA LEU A 217 -35.31 8.39 7.66
C LEU A 217 -35.02 9.34 6.49
N LEU A 218 -33.78 9.36 5.99
CA LEU A 218 -33.41 10.22 4.85
C LEU A 218 -34.10 9.85 3.53
N LYS A 219 -34.57 8.60 3.40
CA LYS A 219 -35.31 8.13 2.22
C LYS A 219 -36.80 8.46 2.29
N LEU A 220 -37.35 8.77 3.47
CA LEU A 220 -38.75 9.14 3.62
C LEU A 220 -39.03 10.51 2.95
N PRO A 221 -40.14 10.65 2.22
CA PRO A 221 -40.62 11.95 1.77
C PRO A 221 -40.86 12.89 2.95
N VAL A 222 -40.50 14.16 2.81
CA VAL A 222 -40.64 15.20 3.85
C VAL A 222 -42.08 15.34 4.42
N GLU A 223 -43.09 14.93 3.65
CA GLU A 223 -44.50 14.96 4.05
C GLU A 223 -44.87 13.81 5.01
N GLN A 224 -44.09 12.73 5.02
CA GLN A 224 -44.36 11.51 5.80
C GLN A 224 -43.63 11.48 7.15
N LEU A 225 -42.84 12.51 7.47
CA LEU A 225 -42.14 12.61 8.74
C LEU A 225 -43.11 12.92 9.87
N SER A 226 -42.99 12.18 10.98
CA SER A 226 -43.76 12.43 12.20
C SER A 226 -43.26 13.69 12.92
N GLU A 227 -44.12 14.29 13.76
CA GLU A 227 -43.73 15.45 14.58
C GLU A 227 -42.53 15.16 15.49
N ALA A 228 -42.43 13.93 16.01
CA ALA A 228 -41.28 13.52 16.81
C ALA A 228 -39.97 13.49 16.00
N GLN A 229 -40.03 12.99 14.75
CA GLN A 229 -38.88 13.00 13.85
C GLN A 229 -38.46 14.42 13.48
N TRP A 230 -39.42 15.30 13.20
CA TRP A 230 -39.15 16.71 12.93
C TRP A 230 -38.49 17.41 14.13
N SER A 231 -39.00 17.18 15.34
CA SER A 231 -38.44 17.73 16.57
C SER A 231 -37.01 17.25 16.80
N ALA A 232 -36.74 15.95 16.65
CA ALA A 232 -35.41 15.38 16.81
C ALA A 232 -34.40 15.94 15.78
N LEU A 233 -34.79 16.03 14.51
CA LEU A 233 -33.97 16.63 13.46
C LEU A 233 -33.67 18.11 13.74
N TRP A 234 -34.64 18.85 14.23
CA TRP A 234 -34.47 20.26 14.57
C TRP A 234 -33.48 20.48 15.72
N VAL A 235 -33.59 19.66 16.78
CA VAL A 235 -32.63 19.71 17.90
C VAL A 235 -31.21 19.43 17.41
N ALA A 236 -31.03 18.38 16.59
CA ALA A 236 -29.74 18.05 16.00
C ALA A 236 -29.21 19.17 15.08
N TRP A 237 -30.08 19.77 14.27
CA TRP A 237 -29.76 20.90 13.40
C TRP A 237 -29.28 22.13 14.18
N GLN A 238 -30.02 22.52 15.21
CA GLN A 238 -29.68 23.66 16.07
C GLN A 238 -28.40 23.42 16.86
N GLN A 239 -28.19 22.20 17.36
CA GLN A 239 -26.95 21.82 18.03
C GLN A 239 -25.75 21.92 17.08
N TRP A 240 -25.87 21.36 15.87
CA TRP A 240 -24.82 21.44 14.84
C TRP A 240 -24.47 22.89 14.50
N LEU A 241 -25.46 23.76 14.27
CA LEU A 241 -25.23 25.18 14.00
C LEU A 241 -24.63 25.91 15.20
N GLY A 242 -25.09 25.62 16.41
CA GLY A 242 -24.57 26.21 17.64
C GLY A 242 -23.10 25.82 17.89
N ASP A 243 -22.71 24.60 17.56
CA ASP A 243 -21.32 24.13 17.65
C ASP A 243 -20.44 24.76 16.57
N LEU A 244 -20.94 24.87 15.34
CA LEU A 244 -20.27 25.58 14.24
C LEU A 244 -20.02 27.06 14.56
N ALA A 245 -20.99 27.75 15.16
CA ALA A 245 -20.89 29.17 15.47
C ALA A 245 -19.92 29.45 16.64
N ALA A 246 -19.76 28.48 17.54
CA ALA A 246 -18.92 28.59 18.72
C ALA A 246 -17.55 27.89 18.58
N ASP A 247 -17.22 27.39 17.39
CA ASP A 247 -16.03 26.57 17.12
C ASP A 247 -15.85 25.39 18.10
N ARG A 248 -16.95 24.78 18.54
CA ARG A 248 -16.94 23.62 19.45
C ARG A 248 -16.92 22.32 18.66
N PHE A 249 -15.76 21.70 18.62
CA PHE A 249 -15.56 20.44 17.90
C PHE A 249 -14.80 19.42 18.73
N GLY A 250 -14.98 18.16 18.37
CA GLY A 250 -14.19 17.04 18.89
C GLY A 250 -14.44 15.80 18.04
N PHE A 251 -13.56 14.79 18.12
CA PHE A 251 -13.60 13.65 17.22
C PHE A 251 -14.10 12.39 17.91
N VAL A 252 -15.19 11.83 17.39
CA VAL A 252 -15.69 10.51 17.79
C VAL A 252 -15.83 9.61 16.58
N THR A 253 -15.38 8.37 16.74
CA THR A 253 -15.58 7.29 15.76
C THR A 253 -16.85 6.52 16.06
N GLY A 254 -17.56 6.09 15.01
CA GLY A 254 -18.82 5.37 15.14
C GLY A 254 -20.05 6.26 14.96
N GLY A 255 -21.23 5.66 15.13
CA GLY A 255 -22.50 6.29 14.82
C GLY A 255 -22.97 6.00 13.39
N ALA A 256 -23.75 6.92 12.80
CA ALA A 256 -24.32 6.76 11.46
C ALA A 256 -23.28 6.84 10.33
N THR A 257 -22.07 7.31 10.63
CA THR A 257 -20.96 7.47 9.68
C THR A 257 -19.65 7.04 10.34
N ALA A 258 -18.54 7.04 9.60
CA ALA A 258 -17.24 6.62 10.15
C ALA A 258 -16.74 7.49 11.32
N TYR A 259 -17.11 8.77 11.34
CA TYR A 259 -16.78 9.72 12.41
C TYR A 259 -17.80 10.86 12.46
N ARG A 260 -17.90 11.54 13.60
CA ARG A 260 -18.61 12.81 13.80
C ARG A 260 -17.69 13.83 14.47
N CYS A 261 -17.83 15.11 14.12
CA CYS A 261 -17.00 16.20 14.61
C CYS A 261 -17.71 17.27 15.47
N TRP A 262 -19.02 17.15 15.68
CA TRP A 262 -19.88 18.10 16.39
C TRP A 262 -20.83 17.38 17.36
N GLY A 263 -21.33 18.06 18.39
CA GLY A 263 -22.13 17.49 19.47
C GLY A 263 -21.60 17.90 20.87
N ALA A 264 -22.50 18.02 21.84
CA ALA A 264 -22.26 18.67 23.15
C ALA A 264 -21.21 17.97 24.04
N GLU A 265 -20.88 16.71 23.77
CA GLU A 265 -19.90 15.93 24.54
C GLU A 265 -18.53 15.85 23.86
N LEU A 266 -18.37 16.50 22.70
CA LEU A 266 -17.14 16.44 21.92
C LEU A 266 -16.24 17.63 22.25
N ALA A 267 -15.23 17.37 23.07
CA ALA A 267 -14.10 18.28 23.27
C ALA A 267 -12.79 17.54 23.00
N GLY A 268 -12.01 17.98 22.01
CA GLY A 268 -10.70 17.40 21.73
C GLY A 268 -10.21 17.66 20.31
N PRO A 269 -8.98 17.20 19.98
CA PRO A 269 -8.41 17.37 18.66
C PRO A 269 -9.19 16.57 17.62
N VAL A 270 -9.42 17.16 16.46
CA VAL A 270 -10.07 16.57 15.29
C VAL A 270 -9.07 16.20 14.21
N GLY A 271 -8.08 17.06 13.97
CA GLY A 271 -7.13 16.95 12.87
C GLY A 271 -6.31 15.66 12.91
N ARG A 272 -5.61 15.38 14.01
CA ARG A 272 -4.74 14.19 14.11
C ARG A 272 -5.53 12.86 14.08
N PRO A 273 -6.60 12.67 14.87
CA PRO A 273 -7.39 11.43 14.79
C PRO A 273 -7.99 11.20 13.39
N LEU A 274 -8.45 12.28 12.73
CA LEU A 274 -8.96 12.20 11.36
C LEU A 274 -7.85 11.83 10.36
N ALA A 275 -6.64 12.38 10.52
CA ALA A 275 -5.48 12.02 9.69
C ALA A 275 -5.15 10.52 9.80
N GLN A 276 -5.15 9.97 11.02
CA GLN A 276 -4.93 8.54 11.26
C GLN A 276 -6.04 7.67 10.64
N LEU A 277 -7.30 8.11 10.72
CA LEU A 277 -8.42 7.41 10.10
C LEU A 277 -8.27 7.35 8.56
N TYR A 278 -7.95 8.49 7.93
CA TYR A 278 -7.70 8.55 6.50
C TYR A 278 -6.49 7.71 6.11
N GLU A 279 -5.38 7.81 6.83
CA GLU A 279 -4.18 7.01 6.57
C GLU A 279 -4.52 5.52 6.60
N ARG A 280 -5.20 5.05 7.64
CA ARG A 280 -5.64 3.65 7.75
C ARG A 280 -6.48 3.22 6.55
N GLN A 281 -7.52 3.99 6.21
CA GLN A 281 -8.44 3.62 5.14
C GLN A 281 -7.78 3.62 3.76
N LEU A 282 -7.01 4.67 3.44
CA LEU A 282 -6.36 4.81 2.14
C LEU A 282 -5.24 3.79 1.96
N THR A 283 -4.47 3.52 3.01
CA THR A 283 -3.38 2.54 2.98
C THR A 283 -3.95 1.13 2.82
N ALA A 284 -5.04 0.79 3.53
CA ALA A 284 -5.72 -0.49 3.38
C ALA A 284 -6.32 -0.68 1.97
N GLN A 285 -6.96 0.36 1.41
CA GLN A 285 -7.48 0.32 0.04
C GLN A 285 -6.35 0.14 -1.00
N ALA A 286 -5.27 0.90 -0.87
CA ALA A 286 -4.11 0.77 -1.75
C ALA A 286 -3.49 -0.63 -1.66
N PHE A 287 -3.39 -1.19 -0.45
CA PHE A 287 -2.90 -2.55 -0.24
C PHE A 287 -3.79 -3.57 -0.94
N GLN A 288 -5.11 -3.53 -0.69
CA GLN A 288 -6.04 -4.50 -1.26
C GLN A 288 -6.05 -4.44 -2.80
N LEU A 289 -6.03 -3.23 -3.38
CA LEU A 289 -5.97 -3.07 -4.84
C LEU A 289 -4.68 -3.67 -5.45
N ARG A 290 -3.52 -3.37 -4.86
CA ARG A 290 -2.24 -3.91 -5.35
C ARG A 290 -2.13 -5.41 -5.13
N HIS A 291 -2.64 -5.90 -4.00
CA HIS A 291 -2.71 -7.32 -3.66
C HIS A 291 -3.56 -8.07 -4.71
N ASP A 292 -4.77 -7.63 -4.98
CA ASP A 292 -5.68 -8.24 -5.96
C ASP A 292 -5.12 -8.17 -7.39
N GLN A 293 -4.39 -7.10 -7.73
CA GLN A 293 -3.72 -6.98 -9.02
C GLN A 293 -2.56 -7.98 -9.15
N LEU A 294 -1.71 -8.07 -8.14
CA LEU A 294 -0.57 -9.00 -8.12
C LEU A 294 -1.05 -10.46 -8.12
N GLN A 295 -2.06 -10.77 -7.32
CA GLN A 295 -2.69 -12.10 -7.26
C GLN A 295 -3.22 -12.52 -8.63
N ARG A 296 -3.97 -11.65 -9.31
CA ARG A 296 -4.47 -11.92 -10.67
C ARG A 296 -3.31 -12.17 -11.65
N ARG A 297 -2.27 -11.35 -11.62
CA ARG A 297 -1.08 -11.51 -12.47
C ARG A 297 -0.39 -12.87 -12.23
N LEU A 298 -0.21 -13.26 -10.97
CA LEU A 298 0.41 -14.53 -10.60
C LEU A 298 -0.44 -15.73 -11.01
N PHE A 299 -1.78 -15.67 -10.83
CA PHE A 299 -2.66 -16.74 -11.32
C PHE A 299 -2.62 -16.88 -12.84
N THR A 300 -2.70 -15.77 -13.58
CA THR A 300 -2.57 -15.81 -15.04
C THR A 300 -1.22 -16.39 -15.47
N ALA A 301 -0.13 -16.04 -14.79
CA ALA A 301 1.19 -16.59 -15.06
C ALA A 301 1.29 -18.09 -14.74
N ARG A 302 0.75 -18.52 -13.60
CA ARG A 302 0.68 -19.93 -13.19
C ARG A 302 -0.07 -20.76 -14.22
N ASP A 303 -1.26 -20.32 -14.62
CA ASP A 303 -2.12 -21.07 -15.54
C ASP A 303 -1.46 -21.20 -16.92
N ARG A 304 -0.85 -20.11 -17.39
CA ARG A 304 -0.04 -20.13 -18.62
C ARG A 304 1.14 -21.10 -18.52
N GLN A 305 1.87 -21.07 -17.41
CA GLN A 305 3.04 -21.92 -17.21
C GLN A 305 2.64 -23.41 -17.09
N SER A 306 1.53 -23.70 -16.42
CA SER A 306 0.96 -25.04 -16.28
C SER A 306 0.52 -25.61 -17.63
N ALA A 307 -0.13 -24.79 -18.47
CA ALA A 307 -0.50 -25.19 -19.83
C ALA A 307 0.73 -25.52 -20.69
N GLN A 308 1.79 -24.69 -20.63
CA GLN A 308 3.05 -24.96 -21.34
C GLN A 308 3.72 -26.26 -20.86
N ARG A 309 3.75 -26.49 -19.55
CA ARG A 309 4.25 -27.74 -18.96
C ARG A 309 3.46 -28.95 -19.46
N ALA A 310 2.12 -28.87 -19.46
CA ALA A 310 1.25 -29.95 -19.93
C ALA A 310 1.47 -30.26 -21.42
N GLU A 311 1.68 -29.23 -22.25
CA GLU A 311 2.05 -29.40 -23.65
C GLU A 311 3.40 -30.13 -23.82
N GLN A 312 4.44 -29.73 -23.07
CA GLN A 312 5.72 -30.44 -23.09
C GLN A 312 5.60 -31.89 -22.60
N GLN A 313 4.77 -32.14 -21.60
CA GLN A 313 4.51 -33.48 -21.08
C GLN A 313 3.84 -34.37 -22.14
N ALA A 314 2.83 -33.85 -22.85
CA ALA A 314 2.19 -34.57 -23.95
C ALA A 314 3.19 -34.89 -25.10
N LEU A 315 4.11 -33.97 -25.41
CA LEU A 315 5.18 -34.23 -26.39
C LEU A 315 6.16 -35.31 -25.93
N LEU A 316 6.46 -35.37 -24.62
CA LEU A 316 7.30 -36.43 -24.04
C LEU A 316 6.63 -37.80 -24.13
N GLU A 317 5.33 -37.87 -23.84
CA GLU A 317 4.52 -39.09 -23.93
C GLU A 317 4.45 -39.61 -25.37
N GLN A 318 4.29 -38.73 -26.36
CA GLN A 318 4.38 -39.11 -27.78
C GLN A 318 5.76 -39.66 -28.16
N ALA A 319 6.83 -39.20 -27.50
CA ALA A 319 8.19 -39.68 -27.71
C ALA A 319 8.51 -41.02 -27.00
N ALA A 320 7.63 -41.50 -26.11
CA ALA A 320 7.83 -42.73 -25.33
C ALA A 320 7.86 -44.03 -26.19
N GLY A 321 7.40 -43.98 -27.44
CA GLY A 321 7.47 -45.10 -28.39
C GLY A 321 8.88 -45.49 -28.87
N CYS A 322 9.94 -44.81 -28.40
CA CYS A 322 11.33 -45.08 -28.76
C CYS A 322 11.73 -46.55 -28.50
N ASP A 323 11.37 -47.12 -27.35
CA ASP A 323 11.77 -48.49 -26.99
C ASP A 323 11.02 -49.55 -27.80
N GLN A 324 9.82 -49.25 -28.28
CA GLN A 324 9.09 -50.10 -29.19
C GLN A 324 9.74 -50.11 -30.58
N LEU A 325 10.15 -48.94 -31.08
CA LEU A 325 10.88 -48.83 -32.36
C LEU A 325 12.24 -49.54 -32.33
N ARG A 326 12.95 -49.50 -31.19
CA ARG A 326 14.20 -50.25 -31.00
C ARG A 326 13.94 -51.75 -31.01
N ARG A 327 12.95 -52.23 -30.23
CA ARG A 327 12.56 -53.65 -30.21
C ARG A 327 12.14 -54.18 -31.59
N GLN A 328 11.44 -53.36 -32.38
CA GLN A 328 11.08 -53.72 -33.76
C GLN A 328 12.32 -53.83 -34.66
N ALA A 329 13.27 -52.89 -34.54
CA ALA A 329 14.53 -52.95 -35.28
C ALA A 329 15.39 -54.16 -34.87
N ASP A 330 15.48 -54.45 -33.56
CA ASP A 330 16.19 -55.61 -33.02
C ASP A 330 15.57 -56.92 -33.54
N ALA A 331 14.23 -57.03 -33.55
CA ALA A 331 13.52 -58.20 -34.04
C ALA A 331 13.78 -58.48 -35.53
N LEU A 332 13.87 -57.44 -36.37
CA LEU A 332 14.19 -57.57 -37.79
C LEU A 332 15.63 -58.06 -38.02
N LEU A 333 16.57 -57.65 -37.16
CA LEU A 333 17.98 -58.06 -37.24
C LEU A 333 18.25 -59.46 -36.67
N CYS A 334 17.37 -59.97 -35.81
CA CYS A 334 17.46 -61.32 -35.24
C CYS A 334 16.85 -62.42 -36.12
N LEU A 335 16.33 -62.10 -37.31
CA LEU A 335 15.86 -63.10 -38.28
C LEU A 335 17.04 -63.95 -38.78
N ALA A 336 16.81 -65.22 -39.12
CA ALA A 336 17.88 -66.16 -39.47
C ALA A 336 18.61 -65.82 -40.79
N ASP A 337 17.92 -65.17 -41.74
CA ASP A 337 18.51 -64.68 -43.00
C ASP A 337 17.77 -63.40 -43.46
N PRO A 338 18.08 -62.23 -42.88
CA PRO A 338 17.33 -61.00 -43.11
C PRO A 338 17.62 -60.42 -44.50
N SER A 339 16.57 -60.03 -45.23
CA SER A 339 16.71 -59.43 -46.55
C SER A 339 17.34 -58.03 -46.49
N ARG A 340 17.93 -57.56 -47.61
CA ARG A 340 18.52 -56.21 -47.70
C ARG A 340 17.50 -55.11 -47.40
N GLU A 341 16.22 -55.34 -47.71
CA GLU A 341 15.12 -54.41 -47.39
C GLU A 341 14.81 -54.38 -45.89
N GLN A 342 14.78 -55.54 -45.21
CA GLN A 342 14.56 -55.64 -43.76
C GLN A 342 15.69 -54.98 -42.97
N VAL A 343 16.94 -55.09 -43.44
CA VAL A 343 18.09 -54.38 -42.84
C VAL A 343 17.95 -52.86 -43.01
N ALA A 344 17.48 -52.38 -44.17
CA ALA A 344 17.25 -50.96 -44.40
C ALA A 344 16.11 -50.41 -43.52
N GLU A 345 15.04 -51.19 -43.34
CA GLU A 345 13.92 -50.88 -42.45
C GLU A 345 14.38 -50.78 -40.97
N ALA A 346 15.17 -51.76 -40.50
CA ALA A 346 15.75 -51.72 -39.15
C ALA A 346 16.63 -50.47 -38.94
N GLN A 347 17.45 -50.10 -39.92
CA GLN A 347 18.27 -48.87 -39.85
C GLN A 347 17.41 -47.60 -39.81
N ALA A 348 16.31 -47.55 -40.55
CA ALA A 348 15.37 -46.42 -40.52
C ALA A 348 14.68 -46.31 -39.15
N LEU A 349 14.26 -47.43 -38.57
CA LEU A 349 13.68 -47.50 -37.22
C LEU A 349 14.66 -47.03 -36.15
N TYR A 350 15.94 -47.42 -36.19
CA TYR A 350 16.96 -46.90 -35.28
C TYR A 350 17.20 -45.39 -35.44
N LYS A 351 17.25 -44.87 -36.67
CA LYS A 351 17.38 -43.41 -36.90
C LYS A 351 16.21 -42.65 -36.28
N LYS A 352 14.98 -43.17 -36.43
CA LYS A 352 13.77 -42.59 -35.83
C LYS A 352 13.81 -42.66 -34.31
N ALA A 353 14.16 -43.80 -33.73
CA ALA A 353 14.31 -43.97 -32.29
C ALA A 353 15.36 -43.02 -31.70
N ARG A 354 16.53 -42.89 -32.35
CA ARG A 354 17.61 -41.98 -31.90
C ARG A 354 17.19 -40.50 -31.95
N ARG A 355 16.36 -40.10 -32.92
CA ARG A 355 15.79 -38.75 -33.00
C ARG A 355 14.81 -38.50 -31.83
N LEU A 356 13.91 -39.44 -31.55
CA LEU A 356 12.96 -39.36 -30.44
C LEU A 356 13.67 -39.33 -29.07
N GLN A 357 14.73 -40.13 -28.91
CA GLN A 357 15.54 -40.13 -27.70
C GLN A 357 16.23 -38.77 -27.46
N ARG A 358 16.79 -38.16 -28.53
CA ARG A 358 17.39 -36.82 -28.44
C ARG A 358 16.36 -35.74 -28.11
N SER A 359 15.16 -35.79 -28.70
CA SER A 359 14.10 -34.84 -28.36
C SER A 359 13.58 -35.03 -26.94
N SER A 360 13.46 -36.28 -26.46
CA SER A 360 13.04 -36.58 -25.10
C SER A 360 13.97 -35.94 -24.07
N ALA A 361 15.29 -36.08 -24.21
CA ALA A 361 16.25 -35.45 -23.30
C ALA A 361 16.10 -33.91 -23.23
N VAL A 362 15.86 -33.25 -24.37
CA VAL A 362 15.63 -31.79 -24.39
C VAL A 362 14.30 -31.45 -23.73
N ILE A 363 13.23 -32.17 -24.03
CA ILE A 363 11.90 -31.96 -23.44
C ILE A 363 11.95 -32.13 -21.91
N THR A 364 12.65 -33.14 -21.40
CA THR A 364 12.84 -33.34 -19.95
C THR A 364 13.51 -32.12 -19.30
N THR A 365 14.57 -31.58 -19.88
CA THR A 365 15.20 -30.36 -19.34
C THR A 365 14.30 -29.12 -19.40
N LEU A 366 13.40 -29.05 -20.38
CA LEU A 366 12.41 -27.97 -20.47
C LEU A 366 11.32 -28.15 -19.42
N LEU A 367 10.84 -29.38 -19.18
CA LEU A 367 9.89 -29.72 -18.13
C LEU A 367 10.44 -29.33 -16.75
N GLU A 368 11.69 -29.69 -16.44
CA GLU A 368 12.34 -29.28 -15.19
C GLU A 368 12.38 -27.76 -15.01
N ARG A 369 12.63 -27.00 -16.08
CA ARG A 369 12.56 -25.52 -16.04
C ARG A 369 11.14 -25.02 -15.82
N HIS A 370 10.15 -25.67 -16.45
CA HIS A 370 8.76 -25.31 -16.26
C HIS A 370 8.30 -25.58 -14.82
N ASP A 371 8.70 -26.71 -14.25
CA ASP A 371 8.46 -27.11 -12.86
C ASP A 371 9.08 -26.11 -11.88
N GLN A 372 10.38 -25.80 -12.03
CA GLN A 372 11.06 -24.80 -11.20
C GLN A 372 10.38 -23.42 -11.25
N GLN A 373 9.92 -23.01 -12.43
CA GLN A 373 9.24 -21.72 -12.57
C GLN A 373 7.84 -21.75 -11.93
N LEU A 374 7.11 -22.88 -12.02
CA LEU A 374 5.83 -23.06 -11.31
C LEU A 374 6.04 -22.98 -9.80
N GLU A 375 7.01 -23.70 -9.25
CA GLU A 375 7.34 -23.66 -7.82
C GLU A 375 7.61 -22.23 -7.34
N ARG A 376 8.34 -21.42 -8.14
CA ARG A 376 8.60 -20.01 -7.81
C ARG A 376 7.34 -19.13 -7.86
N ILE A 377 6.44 -19.37 -8.82
CA ILE A 377 5.15 -18.68 -8.89
C ILE A 377 4.29 -19.05 -7.67
N GLU A 378 4.24 -20.33 -7.31
CA GLU A 378 3.51 -20.81 -6.14
C GLU A 378 4.07 -20.28 -4.83
N ALA A 379 5.40 -20.21 -4.69
CA ALA A 379 6.05 -19.55 -3.56
C ALA A 379 5.69 -18.06 -3.48
N SER A 380 5.63 -17.37 -4.63
CA SER A 380 5.23 -15.96 -4.68
C SER A 380 3.76 -15.76 -4.26
N LEU A 381 2.88 -16.68 -4.65
CA LEU A 381 1.49 -16.71 -4.17
C LEU A 381 1.42 -16.98 -2.66
N ALA A 382 2.23 -17.90 -2.14
CA ALA A 382 2.29 -18.17 -0.70
C ALA A 382 2.76 -16.93 0.08
N PHE A 383 3.81 -16.22 -0.38
CA PHE A 383 4.24 -14.96 0.23
C PHE A 383 3.15 -13.90 0.21
N LEU A 384 2.40 -13.80 -0.89
CA LEU A 384 1.29 -12.84 -1.03
C LEU A 384 0.17 -13.11 -0.02
N GLU A 385 -0.13 -14.37 0.28
CA GLU A 385 -1.10 -14.75 1.31
C GLU A 385 -0.59 -14.53 2.74
N LEU A 386 0.73 -14.51 2.91
CA LEU A 386 1.42 -14.32 4.19
C LEU A 386 1.53 -12.85 4.58
N HIS A 387 1.68 -11.95 3.60
CA HIS A 387 1.77 -10.50 3.80
C HIS A 387 0.43 -9.81 4.02
N ARG A 388 -0.67 -10.57 4.10
CA ARG A 388 -1.97 -9.98 4.43
C ARG A 388 -1.93 -9.49 5.88
N PRO A 389 -2.11 -8.17 6.12
CA PRO A 389 -2.00 -7.61 7.46
C PRO A 389 -3.11 -8.16 8.37
N GLU A 390 -2.74 -8.68 9.54
CA GLU A 390 -3.68 -9.13 10.57
C GLU A 390 -4.26 -7.93 11.34
N GLU A 391 -3.44 -6.90 11.56
CA GLU A 391 -3.83 -5.65 12.19
C GLU A 391 -4.07 -4.53 11.17
N THR A 392 -5.03 -3.65 11.47
CA THR A 392 -5.34 -2.48 10.64
C THR A 392 -4.70 -1.19 11.15
N THR A 393 -3.59 -1.29 11.90
CA THR A 393 -2.85 -0.11 12.35
C THR A 393 -2.13 0.55 11.17
N PRO A 394 -2.01 1.89 11.14
CA PRO A 394 -1.33 2.59 10.03
C PRO A 394 0.11 2.09 9.79
N HIS A 395 0.85 1.79 10.86
CA HIS A 395 2.22 1.29 10.77
C HIS A 395 2.29 -0.11 10.11
N ALA A 396 1.44 -1.05 10.55
CA ALA A 396 1.40 -2.39 9.98
C ALA A 396 1.00 -2.37 8.49
N LEU A 397 0.01 -1.55 8.13
CA LEU A 397 -0.42 -1.39 6.74
C LEU A 397 0.68 -0.79 5.85
N ARG A 398 1.46 0.17 6.37
CA ARG A 398 2.58 0.76 5.65
C ARG A 398 3.69 -0.27 5.42
N GLY A 399 4.04 -1.04 6.44
CA GLY A 399 4.99 -2.15 6.30
C GLY A 399 4.53 -3.15 5.24
N ALA A 400 3.28 -3.61 5.34
CA ALA A 400 2.71 -4.55 4.38
C ALA A 400 2.73 -4.03 2.92
N LEU A 401 2.56 -2.72 2.70
CA LEU A 401 2.71 -2.11 1.38
C LEU A 401 4.15 -2.11 0.87
N GLU A 402 5.13 -1.91 1.74
CA GLU A 402 6.56 -1.99 1.40
C GLU A 402 6.94 -3.43 1.03
N ASP A 403 6.46 -4.40 1.79
CA ASP A 403 6.67 -5.83 1.51
C ASP A 403 6.02 -6.27 0.20
N LEU A 404 4.79 -5.79 -0.05
CA LEU A 404 4.09 -6.03 -1.30
C LEU A 404 4.84 -5.40 -2.49
N ALA A 405 5.39 -4.20 -2.33
CA ALA A 405 6.22 -3.57 -3.36
C ALA A 405 7.50 -4.37 -3.64
N ALA A 406 8.16 -4.91 -2.61
CA ALA A 406 9.31 -5.78 -2.79
C ALA A 406 8.93 -7.09 -3.50
N LEU A 407 7.77 -7.67 -3.20
CA LEU A 407 7.26 -8.85 -3.91
C LEU A 407 6.87 -8.54 -5.36
N GLU A 408 6.29 -7.37 -5.63
CA GLU A 408 6.00 -6.91 -7.00
C GLU A 408 7.28 -6.85 -7.86
N ASP A 409 8.38 -6.33 -7.29
CA ASP A 409 9.69 -6.30 -7.95
C ASP A 409 10.23 -7.72 -8.25
N ASP A 410 10.10 -8.65 -7.29
CA ASP A 410 10.50 -10.06 -7.46
C ASP A 410 9.68 -10.75 -8.56
N VAL A 411 8.37 -10.49 -8.60
CA VAL A 411 7.45 -11.05 -9.61
C VAL A 411 7.70 -10.43 -10.98
N GLU A 412 8.00 -9.13 -11.06
CA GLU A 412 8.39 -8.49 -12.32
C GLU A 412 9.65 -9.16 -12.90
N GLU A 413 10.66 -9.39 -12.07
CA GLU A 413 11.87 -10.12 -12.47
C GLU A 413 11.53 -11.55 -12.93
N LEU A 414 10.73 -12.30 -12.15
CA LEU A 414 10.31 -13.66 -12.47
C LEU A 414 9.62 -13.78 -13.83
N LEU A 415 8.73 -12.84 -14.15
CA LEU A 415 7.95 -12.84 -15.39
C LEU A 415 8.76 -12.29 -16.59
N SER A 416 9.77 -11.45 -16.35
CA SER A 416 10.60 -10.87 -17.41
C SER A 416 11.54 -11.87 -18.10
N VAL A 417 11.89 -12.98 -17.44
CA VAL A 417 12.85 -14.00 -17.92
C VAL A 417 12.41 -14.66 -19.25
N GLY A 418 11.13 -14.55 -19.63
CA GLY A 418 10.61 -15.09 -20.90
C GLY A 418 10.58 -14.12 -22.10
N GLY A 419 11.00 -12.86 -21.94
CA GLY A 419 10.83 -11.82 -22.96
C GLY A 419 12.14 -11.16 -23.38
N ARG A 420 12.68 -11.58 -24.54
CA ARG A 420 13.68 -10.88 -25.39
C ARG A 420 14.88 -10.23 -24.67
N GLU A 421 16.08 -10.63 -25.08
CA GLU A 421 17.37 -10.05 -24.68
C GLU A 421 17.53 -8.52 -24.87
N ARG A 422 16.52 -7.82 -25.41
CA ARG A 422 16.50 -6.37 -25.62
C ARG A 422 16.34 -5.52 -24.35
N ASP A 423 15.92 -6.08 -23.20
CA ASP A 423 15.69 -5.29 -21.97
C ASP A 423 16.77 -5.43 -20.88
N LYS A 424 17.85 -6.19 -21.14
CA LYS A 424 18.98 -6.38 -20.20
C LYS A 424 19.68 -5.05 -19.80
N GLY A 425 19.51 -3.99 -20.60
CA GLY A 425 20.05 -2.65 -20.31
C GLY A 425 19.24 -1.84 -19.29
N ARG A 426 17.91 -2.01 -19.24
CA ARG A 426 17.03 -1.30 -18.29
C ARG A 426 16.98 -1.97 -16.92
N SER A 427 17.03 -3.31 -16.85
CA SER A 427 17.00 -4.03 -15.57
C SER A 427 18.29 -3.81 -14.74
N LYS A 428 19.45 -3.73 -15.38
CA LYS A 428 20.73 -3.41 -14.69
C LYS A 428 20.77 -1.99 -14.12
N ALA A 429 20.11 -1.03 -14.76
CA ALA A 429 20.02 0.34 -14.26
C ALA A 429 19.05 0.47 -13.06
N ARG A 430 18.03 -0.39 -12.98
CA ARG A 430 17.09 -0.46 -11.85
C ARG A 430 17.68 -1.23 -10.66
N ALA A 431 18.42 -2.32 -10.92
CA ALA A 431 19.13 -3.10 -9.90
C ALA A 431 20.24 -2.31 -9.17
N ARG A 432 20.87 -1.32 -9.83
CA ARG A 432 21.86 -0.42 -9.21
C ARG A 432 21.25 0.67 -8.31
N ARG A 433 19.92 0.84 -8.31
CA ARG A 433 19.22 1.91 -7.59
C ARG A 433 18.50 1.45 -6.32
N GLN A 434 18.50 0.17 -5.99
CA GLN A 434 17.72 -0.29 -4.84
C GLN A 434 18.42 0.07 -3.51
N PRO A 435 17.70 0.71 -2.57
CA PRO A 435 18.12 0.81 -1.18
C PRO A 435 18.37 -0.58 -0.61
N LEU A 436 19.12 -0.68 0.50
CA LEU A 436 19.29 -1.94 1.24
C LEU A 436 17.93 -2.67 1.37
N PRO A 437 17.88 -4.00 1.16
CA PRO A 437 16.62 -4.72 1.31
C PRO A 437 16.05 -4.45 2.70
N CYS A 438 14.71 -4.30 2.78
CA CYS A 438 14.00 -4.33 4.04
C CYS A 438 14.56 -5.48 4.89
N GLN A 439 14.86 -5.21 6.16
CA GLN A 439 15.43 -6.22 7.06
C GLN A 439 14.50 -7.43 7.11
N PRO A 440 15.04 -8.67 7.18
CA PRO A 440 14.22 -9.85 7.39
C PRO A 440 13.46 -9.73 8.72
N LEU A 441 12.41 -10.52 8.91
CA LEU A 441 11.77 -10.59 10.23
C LEU A 441 12.76 -11.20 11.20
N GLU A 442 13.01 -10.54 12.32
CA GLU A 442 13.87 -11.04 13.39
C GLU A 442 13.03 -11.37 14.61
N PHE A 443 13.22 -12.58 15.14
CA PHE A 443 12.59 -13.06 16.36
C PHE A 443 13.66 -13.50 17.35
N LEU A 444 13.31 -13.49 18.64
CA LEU A 444 14.13 -14.07 19.70
C LEU A 444 13.46 -15.34 20.21
N THR A 445 14.22 -16.41 20.32
CA THR A 445 13.76 -17.64 21.00
C THR A 445 13.75 -17.43 22.51
N ALA A 446 13.18 -18.40 23.25
CA ALA A 446 13.21 -18.39 24.71
C ALA A 446 14.65 -18.42 25.27
N GLY A 447 15.58 -19.06 24.56
CA GLY A 447 17.01 -19.06 24.88
C GLY A 447 17.76 -17.77 24.50
N GLY A 448 17.07 -16.77 23.94
CA GLY A 448 17.68 -15.50 23.50
C GLY A 448 18.42 -15.57 22.17
N LEU A 449 18.30 -16.68 21.43
CA LEU A 449 18.89 -16.81 20.09
C LEU A 449 18.05 -16.09 19.04
N ARG A 450 18.74 -15.49 18.06
CA ARG A 450 18.09 -14.79 16.96
C ARG A 450 17.63 -15.75 15.86
N VAL A 451 16.40 -15.59 15.42
CA VAL A 451 15.81 -16.28 14.27
C VAL A 451 15.45 -15.26 13.20
N GLN A 452 15.92 -15.47 11.98
CA GLN A 452 15.62 -14.61 10.84
C GLN A 452 14.71 -15.32 9.86
N VAL A 453 13.65 -14.65 9.39
CA VAL A 453 12.70 -15.17 8.41
C VAL A 453 12.66 -14.26 7.18
N GLY A 454 12.88 -14.84 6.01
CA GLY A 454 12.82 -14.12 4.75
C GLY A 454 11.38 -13.96 4.26
N ARG A 455 11.04 -12.77 3.74
CA ARG A 455 9.68 -12.39 3.34
C ARG A 455 9.42 -12.51 1.84
N ASN A 456 10.49 -12.70 1.07
CA ASN A 456 10.46 -12.80 -0.38
C ASN A 456 11.70 -13.57 -0.87
N HIS A 457 11.79 -13.81 -2.18
CA HIS A 457 12.85 -14.63 -2.78
C HIS A 457 14.24 -14.02 -2.58
N ARG A 458 14.35 -12.69 -2.68
CA ARG A 458 15.63 -11.98 -2.49
C ARG A 458 16.12 -12.02 -1.06
N GLN A 459 15.20 -11.83 -0.10
CA GLN A 459 15.53 -11.94 1.33
C GLN A 459 15.91 -13.37 1.68
N ASN A 460 15.20 -14.38 1.17
CA ASN A 460 15.56 -15.79 1.34
C ASN A 460 17.00 -16.08 0.86
N GLU A 461 17.39 -15.58 -0.32
CA GLU A 461 18.78 -15.71 -0.79
C GLU A 461 19.76 -15.00 0.15
N TRP A 462 19.42 -13.78 0.58
CA TRP A 462 20.29 -12.96 1.41
C TRP A 462 20.55 -13.59 2.78
N ILE A 463 19.50 -14.04 3.49
CA ILE A 463 19.63 -14.67 4.80
C ILE A 463 20.37 -16.01 4.71
N SER A 464 20.06 -16.83 3.68
CA SER A 464 20.59 -18.19 3.58
C SER A 464 22.02 -18.24 3.06
N LEU A 465 22.41 -17.35 2.14
CA LEU A 465 23.70 -17.45 1.43
C LEU A 465 24.67 -16.32 1.71
N ARG A 466 24.20 -15.12 2.09
CA ARG A 466 25.08 -13.94 2.29
C ARG A 466 25.29 -13.59 3.75
N GLN A 467 24.24 -13.69 4.57
CA GLN A 467 24.29 -13.34 5.99
C GLN A 467 24.59 -14.54 6.90
N ALA A 468 24.32 -15.76 6.45
CA ALA A 468 24.58 -16.99 7.22
C ALA A 468 26.07 -17.15 7.55
N ARG A 469 26.36 -17.55 8.79
CA ARG A 469 27.70 -17.91 9.25
C ARG A 469 27.81 -19.42 9.43
N ARG A 470 29.03 -19.95 9.36
CA ARG A 470 29.27 -21.37 9.71
C ARG A 470 28.76 -21.65 11.13
N GLY A 471 27.93 -22.67 11.26
CA GLY A 471 27.24 -23.02 12.51
C GLY A 471 25.78 -22.56 12.59
N ASP A 472 25.30 -21.69 11.68
CA ASP A 472 23.88 -21.34 11.60
C ASP A 472 23.07 -22.51 10.99
N LEU A 473 21.83 -22.69 11.47
CA LEU A 473 20.93 -23.77 11.06
C LEU A 473 19.74 -23.24 10.25
N TRP A 474 19.54 -23.80 9.06
CA TRP A 474 18.51 -23.42 8.11
C TRP A 474 17.32 -24.35 8.15
N PHE A 475 16.13 -23.76 8.07
CA PHE A 475 14.85 -24.44 8.16
C PHE A 475 13.95 -24.04 6.98
N HIS A 476 13.27 -25.02 6.40
CA HIS A 476 12.27 -24.81 5.36
C HIS A 476 11.23 -25.94 5.37
N ALA A 477 9.98 -25.61 5.05
CA ALA A 477 8.92 -26.62 4.96
C ALA A 477 9.24 -27.65 3.86
N GLN A 478 9.15 -28.93 4.18
CA GLN A 478 9.48 -29.99 3.24
C GLN A 478 8.44 -30.06 2.12
N GLU A 479 8.89 -30.10 0.87
CA GLU A 479 8.05 -30.23 -0.34
C GLU A 479 6.91 -29.19 -0.44
N CYS A 480 7.07 -28.06 0.25
CA CYS A 480 6.05 -27.04 0.35
C CYS A 480 6.68 -25.65 0.17
N PRO A 481 6.12 -24.79 -0.69
CA PRO A 481 6.60 -23.42 -0.81
C PRO A 481 6.51 -22.66 0.51
N GLY A 482 7.60 -22.00 0.92
CA GLY A 482 7.64 -21.25 2.16
C GLY A 482 8.83 -20.31 2.28
N SER A 483 8.90 -19.65 3.44
CA SER A 483 9.99 -18.75 3.80
C SER A 483 11.22 -19.54 4.25
N HIS A 484 12.41 -19.02 3.94
CA HIS A 484 13.63 -19.55 4.55
C HIS A 484 13.71 -19.02 5.98
N VAL A 485 14.01 -19.90 6.93
CA VAL A 485 14.20 -19.54 8.34
C VAL A 485 15.62 -19.89 8.77
N MET A 486 16.28 -18.96 9.44
CA MET A 486 17.69 -19.06 9.81
C MET A 486 17.85 -18.84 11.32
N LEU A 487 18.25 -19.89 12.04
CA LEU A 487 18.60 -19.81 13.46
C LEU A 487 20.09 -19.49 13.60
N LYS A 488 20.41 -18.42 14.34
CA LYS A 488 21.79 -17.97 14.58
C LYS A 488 22.48 -18.78 15.68
N SER A 489 22.58 -20.09 15.49
CA SER A 489 23.28 -21.01 16.42
C SER A 489 24.79 -20.80 16.45
N SER A 490 25.35 -19.91 15.62
CA SER A 490 26.74 -19.44 15.76
C SER A 490 26.96 -18.49 16.94
N GLU A 491 25.89 -17.95 17.54
CA GLU A 491 25.98 -17.00 18.67
C GLU A 491 26.01 -17.69 20.03
N ALA A 492 25.26 -18.79 20.17
CA ALA A 492 25.23 -19.65 21.35
C ALA A 492 24.74 -21.05 20.94
N PRO A 493 25.04 -22.11 21.72
CA PRO A 493 24.53 -23.46 21.44
C PRO A 493 22.99 -23.45 21.50
N ALA A 494 22.35 -23.92 20.43
CA ALA A 494 20.90 -24.02 20.34
C ALA A 494 20.36 -25.16 21.22
N THR A 495 19.34 -24.86 22.01
CA THR A 495 18.57 -25.88 22.74
C THR A 495 17.49 -26.49 21.85
N ASP A 496 16.98 -27.67 22.20
CA ASP A 496 15.86 -28.30 21.48
C ASP A 496 14.64 -27.39 21.37
N ALA A 497 14.42 -26.52 22.37
CA ALA A 497 13.35 -25.52 22.34
C ALA A 497 13.59 -24.44 21.26
N ASP A 498 14.83 -24.04 21.03
CA ASP A 498 15.20 -23.06 19.99
C ASP A 498 15.06 -23.66 18.59
N LEU A 499 15.45 -24.94 18.42
CA LEU A 499 15.25 -25.70 17.18
C LEU A 499 13.77 -25.84 16.86
N GLN A 500 12.96 -26.18 17.87
CA GLN A 500 11.51 -26.30 17.70
C GLN A 500 10.86 -24.96 17.38
N ALA A 501 11.30 -23.86 18.00
CA ALA A 501 10.81 -22.52 17.68
C ALA A 501 11.09 -22.12 16.22
N ALA A 502 12.29 -22.42 15.71
CA ALA A 502 12.63 -22.19 14.30
C ALA A 502 11.79 -23.06 13.35
N ALA A 503 11.54 -24.32 13.71
CA ALA A 503 10.67 -25.21 12.94
C ALA A 503 9.20 -24.74 12.94
N ASP A 504 8.68 -24.29 14.08
CA ASP A 504 7.33 -23.74 14.21
C ASP A 504 7.16 -22.46 13.36
N LEU A 505 8.18 -21.59 13.33
CA LEU A 505 8.20 -20.41 12.46
C LEU A 505 8.24 -20.79 10.97
N ALA A 506 9.07 -21.75 10.58
CA ALA A 506 9.11 -22.24 9.20
C ALA A 506 7.76 -22.85 8.75
N ALA A 507 7.09 -23.57 9.65
CA ALA A 507 5.75 -24.10 9.42
C ALA A 507 4.71 -22.97 9.28
N ARG A 508 4.75 -21.96 10.15
CA ARG A 508 3.85 -20.78 10.10
C ARG A 508 4.00 -19.98 8.80
N PHE A 509 5.24 -19.80 8.33
CA PHE A 509 5.57 -19.03 7.15
C PHE A 509 5.65 -19.87 5.85
N SER A 510 4.87 -20.96 5.80
CA SER A 510 4.72 -21.85 4.64
C SER A 510 3.27 -21.91 4.15
N ARG A 511 3.07 -22.42 2.93
CA ARG A 511 1.73 -22.69 2.39
C ARG A 511 0.95 -23.73 3.23
N ALA A 512 1.65 -24.59 3.97
CA ALA A 512 1.06 -25.62 4.82
C ALA A 512 0.61 -25.11 6.21
N ARG A 513 0.59 -23.79 6.46
CA ARG A 513 0.22 -23.18 7.75
C ARG A 513 -1.18 -23.54 8.29
N GLY A 514 -2.07 -24.04 7.42
CA GLY A 514 -3.42 -24.50 7.81
C GLY A 514 -3.43 -25.91 8.43
N ASN A 515 -2.34 -26.66 8.33
CA ASN A 515 -2.21 -28.00 8.89
C ASN A 515 -1.83 -27.93 10.37
N ALA A 516 -2.23 -28.94 11.15
CA ALA A 516 -1.85 -29.04 12.57
C ALA A 516 -0.34 -29.27 12.77
N ARG A 517 0.30 -30.01 11.86
CA ARG A 517 1.75 -30.25 11.84
C ARG A 517 2.28 -30.20 10.42
N VAL A 518 3.47 -29.62 10.27
CA VAL A 518 4.17 -29.49 8.99
C VAL A 518 5.57 -30.08 9.13
N PRO A 519 6.01 -30.97 8.21
CA PRO A 519 7.38 -31.43 8.18
C PRO A 519 8.31 -30.29 7.73
N VAL A 520 9.37 -30.05 8.49
CA VAL A 520 10.35 -28.98 8.25
C VAL A 520 11.73 -29.59 8.19
N VAL A 521 12.45 -29.34 7.10
CA VAL A 521 13.83 -29.80 6.94
C VAL A 521 14.75 -28.82 7.66
N MET A 522 15.64 -29.35 8.50
CA MET A 522 16.74 -28.64 9.14
C MET A 522 18.07 -29.04 8.48
N VAL A 523 18.85 -28.04 8.06
CA VAL A 523 20.15 -28.23 7.41
C VAL A 523 21.15 -27.20 7.92
N PRO A 524 22.41 -27.59 8.22
CA PRO A 524 23.50 -26.65 8.41
C PRO A 524 23.72 -25.73 7.20
N SER A 525 23.94 -24.43 7.45
CA SER A 525 24.11 -23.42 6.39
C SER A 525 25.28 -23.68 5.43
N ASP A 526 26.32 -24.39 5.87
CA ASP A 526 27.49 -24.78 5.05
C ASP A 526 27.18 -25.86 4.01
N GLN A 527 26.08 -26.59 4.18
CA GLN A 527 25.62 -27.62 3.26
C GLN A 527 24.62 -27.08 2.22
N LEU A 528 24.25 -25.79 2.32
CA LEU A 528 23.42 -25.11 1.33
C LEU A 528 24.24 -24.67 0.14
N GLN A 529 23.73 -24.93 -1.06
CA GLN A 529 24.34 -24.47 -2.30
C GLN A 529 23.30 -23.81 -3.20
N ARG A 530 23.69 -22.71 -3.84
CA ARG A 530 22.86 -22.06 -4.86
C ARG A 530 22.80 -22.93 -6.11
N ILE A 531 21.61 -23.04 -6.71
CA ILE A 531 21.47 -23.61 -8.05
C ILE A 531 21.75 -22.51 -9.08
N ALA A 532 22.86 -22.64 -9.80
CA ALA A 532 23.27 -21.67 -10.82
C ALA A 532 22.28 -21.67 -12.00
N GLY A 533 21.88 -20.47 -12.46
CA GLY A 533 20.94 -20.31 -13.58
C GLY A 533 19.47 -20.29 -13.19
N VAL A 534 19.12 -20.65 -11.94
CA VAL A 534 17.78 -20.48 -11.38
C VAL A 534 17.70 -19.11 -10.67
N GLY A 535 16.51 -18.52 -10.63
CA GLY A 535 16.27 -17.22 -10.00
C GLY A 535 16.66 -17.15 -8.52
N PRO A 536 16.65 -15.96 -7.91
CA PRO A 536 17.05 -15.78 -6.52
C PRO A 536 16.17 -16.61 -5.57
N GLY A 537 16.76 -17.05 -4.46
CA GLY A 537 16.06 -17.78 -3.39
C GLY A 537 16.07 -19.31 -3.52
N THR A 538 16.40 -19.89 -4.68
CA THR A 538 16.43 -21.35 -4.85
C THR A 538 17.75 -21.96 -4.36
N VAL A 539 17.66 -22.84 -3.36
CA VAL A 539 18.80 -23.53 -2.74
C VAL A 539 18.65 -25.04 -2.88
N ARG A 540 19.79 -25.74 -2.99
CA ARG A 540 19.88 -27.20 -2.81
C ARG A 540 20.62 -27.51 -1.52
N HIS A 541 20.26 -28.61 -0.87
CA HIS A 541 20.94 -29.11 0.32
C HIS A 541 21.33 -30.58 0.14
N ARG A 542 22.28 -31.06 0.95
CA ARG A 542 22.71 -32.47 0.99
C ARG A 542 22.27 -33.06 2.33
N GLY A 543 21.30 -33.97 2.31
CA GLY A 543 20.73 -34.52 3.56
C GLY A 543 19.95 -33.47 4.35
N GLY A 544 19.56 -33.80 5.57
CA GLY A 544 18.79 -32.92 6.46
C GLY A 544 17.94 -33.73 7.43
N GLU A 545 17.79 -33.22 8.64
CA GLU A 545 16.90 -33.82 9.64
C GLU A 545 15.50 -33.22 9.48
N VAL A 546 14.46 -34.03 9.66
CA VAL A 546 13.08 -33.57 9.55
C VAL A 546 12.51 -33.38 10.95
N LEU A 547 12.07 -32.16 11.22
CA LEU A 547 11.37 -31.78 12.44
C LEU A 547 9.89 -31.52 12.13
N TRP A 548 9.02 -31.73 13.12
CA TRP A 548 7.60 -31.42 13.00
C TRP A 548 7.31 -30.06 13.61
N GLY A 549 7.01 -29.07 12.77
CA GLY A 549 6.62 -27.73 13.18
C GLY A 549 5.11 -27.59 13.39
N ASP A 550 4.72 -26.78 14.38
CA ASP A 550 3.34 -26.39 14.68
C ASP A 550 3.14 -24.90 14.31
N PRO A 551 2.35 -24.58 13.27
CA PRO A 551 2.06 -23.21 12.87
C PRO A 551 1.40 -22.35 13.96
N GLY A 552 0.62 -22.95 14.86
CA GLY A 552 -0.07 -22.26 15.95
C GLY A 552 0.90 -21.73 17.00
N ARG A 553 1.91 -22.52 17.36
CA ARG A 553 3.00 -22.08 18.26
C ARG A 553 3.85 -20.99 17.62
N GLY A 554 4.11 -21.10 16.30
CA GLY A 554 4.78 -20.05 15.54
C GLY A 554 4.04 -18.71 15.59
N ALA A 555 2.70 -18.71 15.52
CA ALA A 555 1.90 -17.50 15.62
C ALA A 555 2.03 -16.80 16.99
N ILE A 556 2.15 -17.57 18.07
CA ILE A 556 2.35 -17.04 19.43
C ILE A 556 3.73 -16.36 19.57
N LEU A 557 4.76 -16.90 18.91
CA LEU A 557 6.09 -16.26 18.88
C LEU A 557 6.05 -14.92 18.14
N CYS A 558 5.31 -14.84 17.03
CA CYS A 558 5.12 -13.59 16.30
C CYS A 558 4.45 -12.51 17.17
N SER A 559 3.38 -12.86 17.91
CA SER A 559 2.66 -11.89 18.74
C SER A 559 3.47 -11.40 19.95
N ARG A 560 4.30 -12.26 20.56
CA ARG A 560 5.18 -11.89 21.68
C ARG A 560 6.28 -10.91 21.26
N SER A 561 6.86 -11.11 20.08
CA SER A 561 7.93 -10.26 19.54
C SER A 561 7.45 -8.85 19.18
N LEU A 562 6.20 -8.71 18.74
CA LEU A 562 5.61 -7.41 18.38
C LEU A 562 5.35 -6.51 19.60
N GLY A 563 5.20 -7.08 20.80
CA GLY A 563 5.02 -6.35 22.05
C GLY A 563 6.31 -5.83 22.70
N SER A 564 7.48 -6.20 22.18
CA SER A 564 8.78 -5.89 22.81
C SER A 564 9.86 -5.49 21.80
N ALA A 565 9.54 -4.68 20.79
CA ALA A 565 10.57 -4.16 19.90
C ALA A 565 11.50 -3.19 20.67
N PRO A 566 12.80 -3.49 20.86
CA PRO A 566 13.75 -2.46 21.24
C PRO A 566 13.94 -1.52 20.05
N ALA A 567 14.10 -0.22 20.32
CA ALA A 567 14.36 0.78 19.30
C ALA A 567 15.51 0.33 18.37
N PRO A 568 15.43 0.55 17.06
CA PRO A 568 16.51 0.20 16.15
C PRO A 568 17.77 0.93 16.58
N ALA A 569 18.83 0.16 16.88
CA ALA A 569 20.13 0.73 17.20
C ALA A 569 20.58 1.64 16.04
N PRO A 570 21.03 2.88 16.33
CA PRO A 570 21.46 3.79 15.28
C PRO A 570 22.63 3.16 14.51
N CYS A 571 22.48 3.14 13.18
CA CYS A 571 23.50 2.68 12.25
C CYS A 571 24.82 3.40 12.56
N ALA A 572 25.83 2.65 13.00
CA ALA A 572 27.17 3.19 13.20
C ALA A 572 27.69 3.72 11.86
N ILE A 573 27.84 5.04 11.78
CA ILE A 573 28.46 5.74 10.66
C ILE A 573 29.89 5.18 10.55
N PRO A 574 30.29 4.58 9.41
CA PRO A 574 31.69 4.20 9.24
C PRO A 574 32.55 5.48 9.28
N PRO A 575 33.71 5.45 9.95
CA PRO A 575 34.57 6.63 10.06
C PRO A 575 34.94 7.12 8.66
N SER A 576 34.78 8.42 8.43
CA SER A 576 35.09 9.08 7.16
C SER A 576 36.55 8.81 6.75
N PRO A 577 36.83 8.54 5.46
CA PRO A 577 38.20 8.44 5.00
C PRO A 577 38.89 9.80 5.14
N HIS A 578 40.02 9.80 5.86
CA HIS A 578 40.91 10.94 6.01
C HIS A 578 41.21 11.59 4.65
N LEU A 579 40.89 12.88 4.52
CA LEU A 579 41.42 13.74 3.47
C LEU A 579 42.92 13.94 3.73
N PRO A 580 43.80 13.76 2.73
CA PRO A 580 45.20 14.10 2.89
C PRO A 580 45.34 15.62 2.94
N HIS A 581 45.98 16.11 4.01
CA HIS A 581 46.48 17.48 4.09
C HIS A 581 47.37 17.77 2.87
N ARG A 582 46.97 18.75 2.05
CA ARG A 582 47.93 19.49 1.25
C ARG A 582 48.46 20.64 2.11
N SER A 583 49.78 20.65 2.21
CA SER A 583 50.68 21.73 2.64
C SER A 583 50.20 23.13 2.30
#